data_AF-A0A965HU46-F1
#
_entry.id   AF-A0A965HU46-F1
#
_cell.length_a   1.000
_cell.length_b   1.000
_cell.length_c   1.000
_cell.angle_alpha   90.00
_cell.angle_beta   90.00
_cell.angle_gamma   90.00
#
_symmetry.space_group_name_H-M   'P 1'
#
loop_
_entity.id
_entity.type
_entity.pdbx_description
1 polymer ?
#
loop_
_entity_poly.entity_id
_entity_poly.type
_entity_poly.pdbx_seq_one_letter_code
_entity_poly.pdbx_strand_id
1 'polypeptide(L)' 'MSQECSVKNALRQNTEQAIAQGLYGVPTLVIGEHRFWGVDQMDMLKAYLSNQDLFENDAYRRIKNLPTGIARGK' A
#
# COMPACT_ATOMS: atom_id res chain seq x y z
N MET A 1 34.93 -11.24 9.14
CA MET A 1 33.48 -11.34 8.90
C MET A 1 32.89 -9.95 9.00
N SER A 2 32.84 -9.27 7.86
CA SER A 2 33.06 -7.84 7.71
C SER A 2 31.94 -7.24 6.87
N GLN A 3 31.17 -6.30 7.43
CA GLN A 3 30.23 -5.35 6.78
C GLN A 3 29.14 -5.92 5.84
N GLU A 4 29.48 -6.73 4.84
CA GLU A 4 28.59 -7.48 3.94
C GLU A 4 27.48 -8.25 4.67
N CYS A 5 27.81 -8.88 5.80
CA CYS A 5 26.82 -9.61 6.61
C CYS A 5 25.79 -8.66 7.23
N SER A 6 26.22 -7.49 7.71
CA SER A 6 25.32 -6.50 8.31
C SER A 6 24.36 -5.88 7.30
N VAL A 7 24.83 -5.59 6.07
CA VAL A 7 24.01 -5.02 5.00
C VAL A 7 22.93 -6.02 4.55
N LYS A 8 23.29 -7.29 4.35
CA LYS A 8 22.32 -8.34 3.97
C LYS A 8 21.28 -8.59 5.07
N ASN A 9 21.70 -8.50 6.34
CA ASN A 9 20.77 -8.64 7.47
C ASN A 9 19.78 -7.48 7.52
N ALA A 10 20.24 -6.23 7.34
CA ALA A 10 19.36 -5.07 7.29
C ALA A 10 18.33 -5.19 6.14
N LEU A 11 18.76 -5.60 4.95
CA LEU A 11 17.87 -5.82 3.81
C LEU A 11 16.79 -6.88 4.11
N ARG A 12 17.18 -7.99 4.75
CA ARG A 12 16.24 -9.04 5.18
C ARG A 12 15.24 -8.49 6.19
N GLN A 13 15.71 -7.81 7.23
CA GLN A 13 14.87 -7.23 8.27
C GLN A 13 13.85 -6.23 7.69
N ASN A 14 14.26 -5.38 6.74
CA ASN A 14 13.34 -4.45 6.08
C ASN A 14 12.23 -5.20 5.33
N THR A 15 12.57 -6.30 4.65
CA THR A 15 11.58 -7.14 3.95
C THR A 15 10.64 -7.83 4.93
N GLU A 16 11.16 -8.38 6.02
CA GLU A 16 10.38 -9.02 7.08
C GLU A 16 9.40 -8.02 7.73
N GLN A 17 9.84 -6.79 7.99
CA GLN A 17 8.98 -5.72 8.50
C GLN A 17 7.86 -5.35 7.52
N ALA A 18 8.16 -5.26 6.23
CA ALA A 18 7.14 -5.00 5.20
C ALA A 18 6.09 -6.12 5.14
N ILE A 19 6.53 -7.40 5.19
CA ILE A 19 5.64 -8.56 5.22
C ILE A 19 4.78 -8.56 6.49
N ALA A 20 5.37 -8.26 7.65
CA ALA A 20 4.64 -8.18 8.93
C ALA A 20 3.55 -7.10 8.93
N GLN A 21 3.70 -6.04 8.12
CA GLN A 21 2.70 -5.00 7.89
C GLN A 21 1.64 -5.38 6.83
N GLY A 22 1.70 -6.61 6.30
CA GLY A 22 0.80 -7.11 5.26
C GLY A 22 1.07 -6.52 3.88
N LEU A 23 2.24 -5.92 3.65
CA LEU A 23 2.60 -5.37 2.35
C LEU A 23 2.95 -6.48 1.36
N TYR A 24 2.51 -6.32 0.12
CA TYR A 24 2.81 -7.23 -0.98
C TYR A 24 3.17 -6.42 -2.22
N GLY A 25 4.20 -6.87 -2.95
CA GLY A 25 4.67 -6.22 -4.17
C GLY A 25 5.40 -4.88 -3.95
N VAL A 26 6.05 -4.41 -5.02
CA VAL A 26 6.87 -3.18 -5.03
C VAL A 26 6.57 -2.32 -6.26
N PRO A 27 6.68 -0.97 -6.16
CA PRO A 27 6.79 -0.21 -4.91
C PRO A 27 5.45 -0.18 -4.17
N THR A 28 5.50 -0.17 -2.84
CA THR A 28 4.34 0.07 -1.99
C THR A 28 4.68 1.18 -1.01
N LEU A 29 3.85 2.22 -0.94
CA LEU A 29 3.97 3.33 0.00
C LEU A 29 2.86 3.24 1.03
N VAL A 30 3.21 3.50 2.29
CA VAL A 30 2.27 3.47 3.43
C VAL A 30 2.23 4.87 4.06
N ILE A 31 1.05 5.48 4.11
CA ILE A 31 0.81 6.79 4.73
C ILE A 31 -0.38 6.67 5.68
N GLY A 32 -0.12 6.66 6.98
CA GLY A 32 -1.13 6.30 7.98
C GLY A 32 -1.65 4.89 7.73
N GLU A 33 -2.97 4.74 7.64
CA GLU A 33 -3.64 3.45 7.36
C GLU A 33 -3.74 3.13 5.86
N HIS A 34 -3.35 4.07 4.97
CA HIS A 34 -3.50 3.91 3.53
C HIS A 34 -2.25 3.33 2.87
N ARG A 35 -2.47 2.44 1.90
CA ARG A 35 -1.42 1.77 1.12
C ARG A 35 -1.60 2.07 -0.37
N PHE A 36 -0.53 2.52 -1.02
CA PHE A 36 -0.47 2.81 -2.44
C PHE A 36 0.51 1.84 -3.09
N TRP A 37 -0.01 0.85 -3.82
CA TRP A 37 0.79 -0.19 -4.46
C TRP A 37 0.87 0.03 -5.97
N GLY A 38 2.09 0.17 -6.48
CA GLY A 38 2.36 0.43 -7.90
C GLY A 38 2.79 1.86 -8.19
N VAL A 39 3.56 2.05 -9.27
CA VAL A 39 3.98 3.37 -9.74
C VAL A 39 2.81 4.17 -10.34
N ASP A 40 1.80 3.47 -10.85
CA ASP A 40 0.56 4.05 -11.36
C ASP A 40 -0.29 4.73 -10.27
N GLN A 41 -0.05 4.42 -8.99
CA GLN A 41 -0.74 5.06 -7.86
C GLN A 41 -0.14 6.41 -7.46
N MET A 42 0.95 6.86 -8.08
CA MET A 42 1.67 8.07 -7.65
C MET A 42 0.84 9.35 -7.74
N ASP A 43 -0.04 9.49 -8.73
CA ASP A 43 -0.91 10.65 -8.82
C ASP A 43 -2.00 10.64 -7.75
N MET A 44 -2.53 9.45 -7.41
CA MET A 44 -3.47 9.31 -6.30
C MET A 44 -2.80 9.58 -4.95
N LEU A 45 -1.55 9.14 -4.77
CA LEU A 45 -0.74 9.47 -3.60
C LEU A 45 -0.55 10.99 -3.47
N LYS A 46 -0.19 11.70 -4.55
CA LYS A 46 -0.06 13.17 -4.54
C LYS A 46 -1.38 13.85 -4.17
N ALA A 47 -2.50 13.39 -4.72
CA ALA A 47 -3.82 13.89 -4.39
C ALA A 47 -4.15 13.68 -2.89
N TYR A 48 -3.88 12.49 -2.36
CA TYR A 48 -4.08 12.17 -0.95
C TYR A 48 -3.17 12.99 -0.02
N LEU A 49 -1.92 13.22 -0.39
CA LEU A 49 -1.01 14.07 0.40
C LEU A 49 -1.47 15.54 0.40
N SER A 50 -2.12 15.99 -0.68
CA SER A 50 -2.70 17.34 -0.79
C SER A 50 -4.01 17.48 -0.01
N ASN A 51 -4.75 16.38 0.17
CA ASN A 51 -5.97 16.31 0.95
C ASN A 51 -6.10 14.92 1.61
N GLN A 52 -5.78 14.84 2.90
CA GLN A 52 -5.80 13.57 3.63
C GLN A 52 -7.22 13.02 3.86
N ASP A 53 -8.25 13.85 3.68
CA ASP A 53 -9.65 13.42 3.73
C ASP A 53 -10.18 12.98 2.36
N LEU A 54 -9.32 12.85 1.34
CA LEU A 54 -9.71 12.52 -0.04
C LEU A 54 -10.68 11.33 -0.11
N PHE A 55 -10.40 10.26 0.62
CA PHE A 55 -11.19 9.03 0.60
C PHE A 55 -12.46 9.07 1.45
N GLU A 56 -12.66 10.14 2.23
CA GLU A 56 -13.84 10.34 3.07
C GLU A 56 -14.98 11.08 2.35
N ASN A 57 -14.76 11.56 1.13
CA ASN A 57 -15.83 12.18 0.36
C ASN A 57 -16.90 11.15 -0.08
N ASP A 58 -18.09 11.66 -0.42
CA ASP A 58 -19.25 10.82 -0.76
C ASP A 58 -18.99 9.90 -1.96
N ALA A 59 -18.22 10.37 -2.94
CA ALA A 59 -17.90 9.58 -4.13
C ALA A 59 -17.09 8.33 -3.78
N TYR A 60 -16.05 8.45 -2.95
CA TYR A 60 -15.24 7.30 -2.50
C TYR A 60 -15.97 6.44 -1.48
N ARG A 61 -16.73 7.03 -0.55
CA ARG A 61 -17.56 6.26 0.39
C ARG A 61 -18.57 5.37 -0.32
N ARG A 62 -19.17 5.84 -1.42
CA ARG A 62 -20.11 5.06 -2.23
C ARG A 62 -19.48 3.80 -2.83
N ILE A 63 -18.19 3.83 -3.17
CA ILE A 63 -17.49 2.69 -3.80
C ILE A 63 -17.58 1.43 -2.92
N LYS A 64 -17.49 1.59 -1.58
CA LYS A 64 -17.59 0.48 -0.61
C LYS A 64 -18.91 -0.30 -0.72
N ASN A 65 -19.97 0.34 -1.21
CA ASN A 65 -21.31 -0.21 -1.29
C ASN A 65 -21.76 -0.51 -2.73
N LEU A 66 -20.87 -0.42 -3.72
CA LEU A 66 -21.21 -0.78 -5.08
C LEU A 66 -21.50 -2.29 -5.16
N PRO A 67 -22.54 -2.71 -5.90
CA PRO A 67 -22.82 -4.13 -6.07
C PRO A 67 -21.64 -4.79 -6.77
N THR A 68 -21.23 -5.95 -6.28
CA THR A 68 -20.32 -6.81 -7.04
C THR A 68 -21.00 -7.21 -8.34
N GLY A 69 -20.23 -7.30 -9.43
CA GLY A 69 -20.72 -7.84 -10.70
C GLY A 69 -20.98 -9.34 -10.60
N ILE A 70 -20.49 -10.11 -11.57
CA ILE A 70 -20.66 -11.56 -11.55
C ILE A 70 -19.72 -12.18 -10.50
N ALA A 71 -20.30 -12.66 -9.41
CA ALA A 71 -19.60 -13.53 -8.46
C ALA A 71 -19.52 -14.95 -9.04
N ARG A 72 -18.31 -15.44 -9.30
CA ARG A 72 -18.08 -16.84 -9.65
C ARG A 72 -17.74 -17.60 -8.37
N GLY A 73 -18.48 -18.69 -8.12
CA GLY A 73 -18.17 -19.62 -7.04
C GLY A 73 -16.77 -20.21 -7.21
N LYS A 74 -16.14 -20.59 -6.10
CA LYS A 74 -14.88 -21.35 -6.12
C LYS A 74 -15.09 -22.73 -6.73
#